data_AF-A0A7W4G217-F1
#
_entry.id   AF-A0A7W4G217-F1
#
_cell.length_a   1.000
_cell.length_b   1.000
_cell.length_c   1.000
_cell.angle_alpha   90.00
_cell.angle_beta   90.00
_cell.angle_gamma   90.00
#
_symmetry.space_group_name_H-M   'P 1'
#
loop_
_entity.id
_entity.type
_entity.pdbx_description
1 polymer ?
#
loop_
_entity_poly.entity_id
_entity_poly.type
_entity_poly.pdbx_seq_one_letter_code
_entity_poly.pdbx_strand_id
1 'polypeptide(L)'
;MIDFDNKGFFKLKQDSDYADKVKDLLLDDEQIIDSYKSMRDGVVFTDKRIIAVNVQGITGSKKDFTSLPYKNIVAYSVETSGTFDLDSELEIYFSAVGKVKFEFTGKSSMLEISKTISNHLL
;
A
#
# COMPACT_ATOMS: atom_id res chain seq x y z
N MET A 1 -9.72 13.10 -1.85
CA MET A 1 -8.68 13.73 -2.69
C MET A 1 -7.42 13.00 -2.33
N ILE A 2 -6.72 12.45 -3.32
CA ILE A 2 -5.56 11.62 -3.02
C ILE A 2 -4.45 12.52 -2.50
N ASP A 3 -4.05 12.28 -1.26
CA ASP A 3 -2.98 13.01 -0.60
C ASP A 3 -1.76 12.10 -0.49
N PHE A 4 -0.80 12.29 -1.40
CA PHE A 4 0.44 11.52 -1.43
C PHE A 4 1.47 12.00 -0.42
N ASP A 5 1.26 13.17 0.18
CA ASP A 5 2.06 13.69 1.29
C ASP A 5 1.44 13.31 2.65
N ASN A 6 0.42 12.44 2.65
CA ASN A 6 -0.23 11.95 3.86
C ASN A 6 0.78 11.19 4.75
N LYS A 7 1.07 11.77 5.92
CA LYS A 7 1.91 11.14 6.97
C LYS A 7 1.39 9.79 7.44
N GLY A 8 0.14 9.43 7.15
CA GLY A 8 -0.46 8.12 7.42
C GLY A 8 0.21 6.95 6.69
N PHE A 9 1.04 7.21 5.67
CA PHE A 9 1.81 6.18 4.95
C PHE A 9 3.27 6.06 5.41
N PHE A 10 3.59 6.67 6.55
CA PHE A 10 4.87 6.56 7.24
C PHE A 10 4.81 5.50 8.34
N LYS A 11 5.86 4.68 8.47
CA LYS A 11 6.03 3.64 9.51
C LYS A 11 4.85 2.66 9.59
N LEU A 12 4.40 2.21 8.42
CA LEU A 12 3.36 1.19 8.26
C LEU A 12 3.84 -0.14 8.84
N LYS A 13 3.04 -0.74 9.74
CA LYS A 13 3.30 -2.05 10.34
C LYS A 13 2.37 -3.08 9.75
N GLN A 14 2.88 -4.29 9.51
CA GLN A 14 2.07 -5.41 9.02
C GLN A 14 0.90 -5.67 9.98
N ASP A 15 -0.29 -5.81 9.41
CA ASP A 15 -1.52 -6.13 10.12
C ASP A 15 -2.47 -6.83 9.15
N SER A 16 -2.60 -8.14 9.28
CA SER A 16 -3.46 -8.98 8.44
C SER A 16 -4.94 -8.61 8.56
N ASP A 17 -5.38 -8.17 9.75
CA ASP A 17 -6.79 -7.86 10.02
C ASP A 17 -7.18 -6.52 9.38
N TYR A 18 -6.20 -5.69 9.01
CA TYR A 18 -6.46 -4.44 8.33
C TYR A 18 -7.13 -4.64 6.95
N ALA A 19 -6.88 -5.78 6.31
CA ALA A 19 -7.45 -6.12 5.01
C ALA A 19 -8.99 -6.21 5.03
N ASP A 20 -9.61 -6.49 6.19
CA ASP A 20 -11.07 -6.52 6.33
C ASP A 20 -11.72 -5.18 5.96
N LYS A 21 -10.98 -4.06 6.05
CA LYS A 21 -11.50 -2.74 5.69
C LYS A 21 -11.81 -2.57 4.21
N VAL A 22 -11.21 -3.39 3.35
CA VAL A 22 -11.36 -3.30 1.89
C VAL A 22 -12.10 -4.49 1.30
N LYS A 23 -12.56 -5.45 2.12
CA LYS A 23 -13.17 -6.70 1.66
C LYS A 23 -14.32 -6.49 0.67
N ASP A 24 -15.20 -5.53 0.95
CA ASP A 24 -16.34 -5.21 0.09
C ASP A 24 -15.96 -4.47 -1.22
N LEU A 25 -14.69 -4.10 -1.38
CA LEU A 25 -14.16 -3.44 -2.57
C LEU A 25 -13.44 -4.42 -3.51
N LEU A 26 -13.14 -5.63 -3.04
CA LEU A 26 -12.41 -6.63 -3.80
C LEU A 26 -13.30 -7.21 -4.92
N LEU A 27 -12.68 -7.53 -6.05
CA LEU A 27 -13.31 -8.37 -7.05
C LEU A 27 -13.38 -9.82 -6.55
N ASP A 28 -14.29 -10.62 -7.11
CA ASP A 28 -14.47 -12.03 -6.74
C ASP A 28 -13.18 -12.85 -6.89
N ASP A 29 -12.31 -12.48 -7.84
CA ASP A 29 -11.04 -13.13 -8.14
C ASP A 29 -9.80 -12.33 -7.65
N GLU A 30 -10.00 -11.30 -6.84
CA GLU A 30 -8.92 -10.46 -6.30
C GLU A 30 -8.46 -11.00 -4.94
N GLN A 31 -7.17 -11.31 -4.82
CA GLN A 31 -6.58 -11.90 -3.63
C GLN A 31 -5.73 -10.87 -2.88
N ILE A 32 -5.87 -10.84 -1.55
CA ILE A 32 -5.01 -10.03 -0.68
C ILE A 32 -3.64 -10.72 -0.56
N ILE A 33 -2.58 -9.96 -0.81
CA ILE A 33 -1.19 -10.38 -0.60
C ILE A 33 -0.77 -10.02 0.82
N ASP A 34 -0.95 -8.76 1.20
CA ASP A 34 -0.54 -8.27 2.50
C ASP A 34 -1.23 -6.94 2.85
N SER A 35 -1.23 -6.57 4.12
CA SER A 35 -1.82 -5.32 4.58
C SER A 35 -1.02 -4.70 5.73
N TYR A 36 -0.99 -3.38 5.73
CA TYR A 36 -0.20 -2.59 6.66
C TYR A 36 -0.98 -1.38 7.14
N LYS A 37 -0.72 -0.94 8.36
CA LYS A 37 -1.36 0.25 8.94
C LYS A 37 -0.40 1.13 9.72
N SER A 38 -0.74 2.41 9.80
CA SER A 38 -0.15 3.39 10.70
C SER A 38 -1.28 4.17 11.36
N MET A 39 -1.37 4.08 12.68
CA MET A 39 -2.49 4.62 13.46
C MET A 39 -3.85 4.06 12.98
N ARG A 40 -4.55 4.81 12.11
CA ARG A 40 -5.86 4.44 11.55
C ARG A 40 -5.81 4.22 10.04
N ASP A 41 -4.85 4.84 9.38
CA ASP A 41 -4.65 4.77 7.94
C ASP A 41 -3.83 3.52 7.61
N GLY A 42 -3.82 3.14 6.33
CA GLY A 42 -3.11 1.95 5.92
C GLY A 42 -3.23 1.66 4.45
N VAL A 43 -2.63 0.56 4.06
CA VAL A 43 -2.51 0.13 2.68
C VAL A 43 -2.69 -1.38 2.60
N VAL A 44 -3.44 -1.82 1.60
CA VAL A 44 -3.67 -3.23 1.30
C VAL A 44 -3.13 -3.51 -0.10
N PHE A 45 -2.22 -4.47 -0.18
CA PHE A 45 -1.69 -4.99 -1.42
C PHE A 45 -2.51 -6.21 -1.83
N THR A 46 -3.02 -6.18 -3.06
CA THR A 46 -3.70 -7.32 -3.67
C THR A 46 -2.88 -7.84 -4.83
N ASP A 47 -3.33 -8.90 -5.49
CA ASP A 47 -2.78 -9.37 -6.75
C ASP A 47 -3.09 -8.45 -7.93
N LYS A 48 -3.96 -7.42 -7.81
CA LYS A 48 -4.32 -6.53 -8.94
C LYS A 48 -3.93 -5.06 -8.75
N ARG A 49 -3.90 -4.57 -7.52
CA ARG A 49 -3.72 -3.15 -7.17
C ARG A 49 -3.28 -2.94 -5.72
N ILE A 50 -2.87 -1.72 -5.45
CA ILE A 50 -2.70 -1.20 -4.09
C ILE A 50 -3.97 -0.43 -3.72
N ILE A 51 -4.49 -0.66 -2.52
CA ILE A 51 -5.64 0.06 -1.96
C ILE A 51 -5.17 0.85 -0.74
N ALA A 52 -5.04 2.16 -0.87
CA ALA A 52 -4.73 3.05 0.23
C ALA A 52 -6.03 3.49 0.94
N VAL A 53 -6.02 3.43 2.27
CA VAL A 53 -7.18 3.72 3.13
C VAL A 53 -6.82 4.89 4.05
N ASN A 54 -7.57 5.99 3.91
CA ASN A 54 -7.47 7.14 4.80
C ASN A 54 -8.74 7.23 5.66
N VAL A 55 -8.59 7.12 6.97
CA VAL A 55 -9.70 7.16 7.93
C VAL A 55 -9.94 8.59 8.40
N GLN A 56 -11.09 9.14 8.01
CA GLN A 56 -11.44 10.54 8.23
C GLN A 56 -12.36 10.75 9.44
N GLY A 57 -12.26 11.95 10.01
CA GLY A 57 -13.12 12.39 11.11
C GLY A 57 -12.75 11.80 12.48
N ILE A 58 -13.52 12.19 13.49
CA ILE A 58 -13.28 11.82 14.89
C ILE A 58 -13.65 10.36 15.13
N THR A 59 -14.84 9.95 14.66
CA THR A 59 -15.38 8.60 14.80
C THR A 59 -14.70 7.58 13.89
N GLY A 60 -14.00 8.02 12.84
CA GLY A 60 -13.41 7.15 11.83
C GLY A 60 -14.42 6.41 10.96
N SER A 61 -15.70 6.82 10.99
CA SER A 61 -16.76 6.19 10.20
C SER A 61 -16.61 6.48 8.70
N LYS A 62 -16.09 7.65 8.35
CA LYS A 62 -15.78 8.02 6.96
C LYS A 62 -14.40 7.50 6.58
N LYS A 63 -14.32 6.80 5.45
CA LYS A 63 -13.06 6.27 4.89
C LYS A 63 -12.96 6.76 3.44
N ASP A 64 -11.79 7.22 3.06
CA ASP A 64 -11.44 7.49 1.66
C ASP A 64 -10.56 6.34 1.18
N PHE A 65 -10.94 5.75 0.04
CA PHE A 65 -10.25 4.60 -0.54
C PHE A 65 -9.67 5.00 -1.88
N THR A 66 -8.35 4.84 -2.04
CA THR A 66 -7.66 5.10 -3.30
C THR A 66 -7.16 3.78 -3.87
N SER A 67 -7.65 3.41 -5.05
CA SER A 67 -7.15 2.28 -5.82
C SER A 67 -6.04 2.72 -6.77
N LEU A 68 -4.90 2.06 -6.70
CA LEU A 68 -3.71 2.29 -7.52
C LEU A 68 -3.39 0.99 -8.29
N PRO A 69 -3.95 0.81 -9.51
CA PRO A 69 -3.74 -0.40 -10.30
C PRO A 69 -2.28 -0.58 -10.72
N TYR A 70 -1.76 -1.81 -10.63
CA TYR A 70 -0.37 -2.08 -11.00
C TYR A 70 -0.07 -1.76 -12.46
N LYS A 71 -1.00 -2.06 -13.37
CA LYS A 71 -0.87 -1.79 -14.82
C LYS A 71 -0.62 -0.31 -15.19
N ASN A 72 -0.88 0.62 -14.27
CA ASN A 72 -0.70 2.06 -14.49
C ASN A 72 0.62 2.59 -13.92
N ILE A 73 1.41 1.74 -13.26
CA ILE A 73 2.73 2.08 -12.74
C ILE A 73 3.70 2.18 -13.91
N VAL A 74 4.44 3.28 -13.99
CA VAL A 74 5.49 3.45 -15.01
C VAL A 74 6.90 3.18 -14.50
N ALA A 75 7.10 3.29 -13.19
CA ALA A 75 8.32 2.87 -12.52
C ALA A 75 8.02 2.61 -11.03
N TYR A 76 8.82 1.75 -10.41
CA TYR A 76 8.79 1.57 -8.96
C TYR A 76 10.19 1.25 -8.43
N SER A 77 10.43 1.56 -7.17
CA SER A 77 11.67 1.27 -6.45
C SER A 77 11.32 0.58 -5.14
N VAL A 78 12.11 -0.43 -4.77
CA VAL A 78 11.95 -1.17 -3.52
C VAL A 78 13.27 -1.12 -2.76
N GLU A 79 13.21 -0.60 -1.54
CA GLU A 79 14.29 -0.64 -0.57
C GLU A 79 13.92 -1.63 0.54
N THR A 80 14.78 -2.61 0.79
CA THR A 80 14.54 -3.64 1.81
C THR A 80 15.25 -3.28 3.12
N SER A 81 14.67 -3.68 4.26
CA SER A 81 15.32 -3.56 5.56
C SER A 81 16.66 -4.30 5.61
N GLY A 82 17.66 -3.65 6.21
CA GLY A 82 18.97 -4.24 6.50
C GLY A 82 19.07 -4.78 7.92
N THR A 83 20.25 -5.25 8.30
CA THR A 83 20.50 -5.77 9.66
C THR A 83 20.37 -4.69 10.75
N PHE A 84 20.65 -3.42 10.41
CA PHE A 84 20.65 -2.29 11.35
C PHE A 84 19.50 -1.31 11.15
N ASP A 85 18.87 -1.33 9.96
CA ASP A 85 17.70 -0.53 9.64
C ASP A 85 16.52 -1.46 9.38
N LEU A 86 15.51 -1.37 10.25
CA LEU A 86 14.31 -2.21 10.22
C LEU A 86 13.24 -1.68 9.28
N ASP A 87 13.50 -0.55 8.60
CA ASP A 87 12.54 0.04 7.70
C ASP A 87 12.71 -0.48 6.27
N SER A 88 11.62 -0.47 5.53
CA SER A 88 11.63 -0.76 4.09
C SER A 88 10.82 0.31 3.38
N GLU A 89 11.13 0.56 2.12
CA GLU A 89 10.49 1.62 1.34
C GLU A 89 9.99 1.08 0.01
N LEU A 90 8.81 1.56 -0.40
CA LEU A 90 8.28 1.37 -1.74
C LEU A 90 7.96 2.75 -2.32
N GLU A 91 8.68 3.13 -3.38
CA GLU A 91 8.33 4.29 -4.20
C GLU A 91 7.70 3.83 -5.52
N ILE A 92 6.63 4.51 -5.92
CA ILE A 92 5.85 4.17 -7.11
C ILE A 92 5.58 5.43 -7.90
N TYR A 93 5.74 5.35 -9.22
CA TYR A 93 5.56 6.46 -10.13
C TYR A 93 4.41 6.16 -11.09
N PHE A 94 3.43 7.05 -11.13
CA PHE A 94 2.29 7.01 -12.03
C PHE A 94 2.31 8.25 -12.93
N SER A 95 2.17 8.08 -14.25
CA SER A 95 2.35 9.19 -15.20
C SER A 95 1.46 10.42 -14.95
N ALA A 96 0.20 10.22 -14.58
CA ALA A 96 -0.77 11.31 -14.40
C ALA A 96 -1.00 11.71 -12.93
N VAL A 97 -0.47 10.92 -11.99
CA VAL A 97 -0.80 11.00 -10.57
C VAL A 97 0.42 11.42 -9.74
N GLY A 98 1.63 11.14 -10.22
CA GLY A 98 2.88 11.51 -9.58
C GLY A 98 3.50 10.35 -8.78
N LYS A 99 4.35 10.71 -7.82
CA LYS A 99 5.06 9.77 -6.95
C LYS A 99 4.23 9.44 -5.72
N VAL A 100 4.18 8.16 -5.37
CA VAL A 100 3.61 7.64 -4.13
C VAL A 100 4.71 6.93 -3.37
N LYS A 101 4.83 7.20 -2.07
CA LYS A 101 5.83 6.57 -1.20
C LYS A 101 5.15 5.92 0.00
N PHE A 102 5.53 4.68 0.27
CA PHE A 102 5.13 3.94 1.45
C PHE A 102 6.38 3.53 2.24
N GLU A 103 6.39 3.83 3.52
CA GLU A 103 7.46 3.41 4.42
C GLU A 103 6.92 2.40 5.43
N PHE A 104 7.59 1.25 5.51
CA PHE A 104 7.24 0.13 6.36
C PHE A 104 8.26 -0.01 7.48
N THR A 105 7.84 -0.56 8.61
CA THR A 105 8.74 -0.85 9.72
C THR A 105 8.51 -2.25 10.27
N GLY A 106 9.59 -2.96 10.56
CA GLY A 106 9.54 -4.36 10.98
C GLY A 106 9.34 -5.30 9.81
N LYS A 107 8.50 -6.33 9.99
CA LYS A 107 8.30 -7.35 8.96
C LYS A 107 7.54 -6.77 7.76
N SER A 108 8.07 -6.98 6.57
CA SER A 108 7.47 -6.57 5.30
C SER A 108 7.67 -7.64 4.21
N SER A 109 6.73 -7.71 3.28
CA SER A 109 6.72 -8.66 2.16
C SER A 109 7.21 -8.00 0.87
N MET A 110 8.21 -7.13 0.97
CA MET A 110 8.66 -6.27 -0.13
C MET A 110 9.09 -7.02 -1.39
N LEU A 111 9.71 -8.20 -1.23
CA LEU A 111 10.12 -9.03 -2.37
C LEU A 111 8.93 -9.62 -3.13
N GLU A 112 7.86 -10.00 -2.43
CA GLU A 112 6.64 -10.53 -3.03
C GLU A 112 5.84 -9.42 -3.71
N ILE A 113 5.73 -8.25 -3.07
CA ILE A 113 5.12 -7.05 -3.64
C ILE A 113 5.87 -6.65 -4.93
N SER A 114 7.21 -6.64 -4.91
CA SER A 114 8.02 -6.35 -6.09
C SER A 114 7.73 -7.31 -7.25
N LYS A 115 7.69 -8.62 -6.99
CA LYS A 115 7.36 -9.63 -8.00
C LYS A 115 5.96 -9.43 -8.57
N THR A 116 4.99 -9.12 -7.70
CA THR A 116 3.60 -8.90 -8.11
C THR A 116 3.48 -7.69 -9.03
N ILE A 117 4.13 -6.57 -8.68
CA ILE A 117 4.16 -5.38 -9.53
C ILE A 117 4.83 -5.72 -10.87
N SER A 118 6.00 -6.36 -10.86
CA SER A 118 6.72 -6.80 -12.07
C SER A 118 5.85 -7.65 -13.00
N ASN A 119 5.12 -8.65 -12.46
CA ASN A 119 4.25 -9.53 -13.25
C ASN A 119 3.13 -8.78 -14.01
N HIS A 120 2.79 -7.57 -13.60
CA HIS A 120 1.79 -6.74 -14.28
C HIS A 120 2.39 -5.74 -15.27
N LEU A 121 3.71 -5.52 -15.22
CA LEU A 121 4.40 -4.52 -16.02
C LEU A 121 5.27 -5.11 -17.15
N LEU A 122 5.67 -6.39 -17.03
CA LEU A 122 6.55 -7.11 -17.96
C LEU A 122 5.81 -8.27 -18.63
#